data_AF-A0A927JI98-F1
#
_entry.id   AF-A0A927JI98-F1
#
_cell.length_a   1.000
_cell.length_b   1.000
_cell.length_c   1.000
_cell.angle_alpha   90.00
_cell.angle_beta   90.00
_cell.angle_gamma   90.00
#
_symmetry.space_group_name_H-M   'P 1'
#
loop_
_entity.id
_entity.type
_entity.pdbx_description
1 polymer ?
#
loop_
_entity_poly.entity_id
_entity_poly.type
_entity_poly.pdbx_seq_one_letter_code
_entity_poly.pdbx_strand_id
1 'polypeptide(L)'
;MLRKTSDISFTVNGAVIAVEDAPDDMHLGHYLREVLGQTGTRIGCSVGECRACTVMVRHAPSEPPVAKQACMIAMRHVNGWDVTTIEGIASEAGLHPVQQAILDEDAMQCGYCVAGFVVAGVVAYEQMDAIPDQNPDTVIEAVAGHNLCRCTGYGRYRRAIRRAIDERLASAATAKMAGFVADAPALADEGAAIGPSRGAGALTFVGRDFSLDMLEMPVAESLIAGAVETPGYVPLFANPLVELIRLMRSAAEIEHSLLVQYLFAAFSVKCPRYLSLAGWASHRYGGRPLHMLGVAIEEMTHLDIVNGLLVALGAGPHLGRQQFPYEQDIYPFAFALEPLSRESLAKYVYVEAPADRIAPQQADPANQAFVDELYRTLGPARHNQVGSLYRKIAAVLEEVRQRQPDLIDYGLWAKRLEAVMVEGEDEHFELFRSIFLGTHAALDGPQVWDPASPDHPSHALVVVSGLPPAGEAIGDALMPALRHIANLHYWAVCMLLDQSYRRRGRYHNAARRHMTGPLRSVATALADLGQGCPFDSLPQGYAPGIDDAQNLALTLTMVREITQAEARFAPFLPVDYARRCALETAEELLVTL
;
A
#
# COMPACT_ATOMS: atom_id res chain seq x y z
N MET A 1 23.12 6.14 38.67
CA MET A 1 23.35 7.54 38.28
C MET A 1 22.71 7.73 36.92
N LEU A 2 21.52 8.33 36.87
CA LEU A 2 20.88 8.75 35.62
C LEU A 2 21.81 9.81 35.00
N ARG A 3 22.21 9.63 33.74
CA ARG A 3 23.03 10.62 33.01
C ARG A 3 22.22 11.92 32.95
N LYS A 4 22.85 13.06 33.26
CA LYS A 4 22.27 14.38 32.95
C LYS A 4 22.02 14.46 31.44
N THR A 5 20.76 14.62 31.04
CA THR A 5 20.37 14.91 29.67
C THR A 5 20.20 16.41 29.46
N SER A 6 20.43 16.85 28.23
CA SER A 6 20.58 18.25 27.81
C SER A 6 19.31 19.09 27.97
N ASP A 7 19.46 20.36 28.38
CA ASP A 7 18.40 21.36 28.37
C ASP A 7 17.78 21.50 26.97
N ILE A 8 16.44 21.57 26.90
CA ILE A 8 15.71 21.72 25.65
C ILE A 8 14.87 23.00 25.67
N SER A 9 14.71 23.62 24.50
CA SER A 9 13.85 24.77 24.28
C SER A 9 13.00 24.56 23.03
N PHE A 10 11.69 24.74 23.13
CA PHE A 10 10.75 24.55 22.03
C PHE A 10 9.56 25.49 22.18
N THR A 11 8.71 25.61 21.17
CA THR A 11 7.55 26.50 21.20
C THR A 11 6.27 25.68 21.33
N VAL A 12 5.33 26.11 22.17
CA VAL A 12 3.97 25.56 22.27
C VAL A 12 2.94 26.67 22.13
N ASN A 13 2.09 26.61 21.10
CA ASN A 13 1.08 27.62 20.80
C ASN A 13 1.65 29.06 20.79
N GLY A 14 2.83 29.24 20.20
CA GLY A 14 3.52 30.54 20.14
C GLY A 14 4.31 30.94 21.39
N ALA A 15 4.24 30.19 22.50
CA ALA A 15 5.00 30.46 23.71
C ALA A 15 6.28 29.60 23.78
N VAL A 16 7.43 30.22 24.07
CA VAL A 16 8.70 29.50 24.25
C VAL A 16 8.71 28.78 25.60
N ILE A 17 8.97 27.48 25.58
CA ILE A 17 9.07 26.59 26.72
C ILE A 17 10.52 26.11 26.85
N ALA A 18 11.16 26.47 27.96
CA ALA A 18 12.48 25.96 28.34
C ALA A 18 12.32 24.88 29.41
N VAL A 19 12.97 23.74 29.22
CA VAL A 19 12.93 22.60 30.15
C VAL A 19 14.37 22.24 30.52
N GLU A 20 14.70 22.51 31.78
CA GLU A 20 15.94 22.05 32.41
C GLU A 20 15.81 20.57 32.76
N ASP A 21 16.87 19.78 32.53
CA ASP A 21 16.92 18.33 32.83
C ASP A 21 15.67 17.57 32.33
N ALA A 22 15.39 17.64 31.02
CA ALA A 22 14.18 17.07 30.43
C ALA A 22 14.00 15.57 30.74
N PRO A 23 12.81 15.12 31.18
CA PRO A 23 12.57 13.73 31.58
C PRO A 23 12.71 12.77 30.39
N ASP A 24 13.59 11.77 30.52
CA ASP A 24 13.95 10.82 29.45
C ASP A 24 12.82 9.83 29.08
N ASP A 25 11.94 9.54 30.03
CA ASP A 25 10.84 8.57 29.94
C ASP A 25 9.47 9.22 29.67
N MET A 26 9.41 10.56 29.69
CA MET A 26 8.16 11.29 29.46
C MET A 26 7.95 11.59 27.97
N HIS A 27 6.72 11.38 27.53
CA HIS A 27 6.29 11.75 26.18
C HIS A 27 5.64 13.14 26.17
N LEU A 28 5.76 13.84 25.05
CA LEU A 28 5.23 15.18 24.81
C LEU A 28 3.75 15.29 25.18
N GLY A 29 2.94 14.28 24.84
CA GLY A 29 1.51 14.26 25.16
C GLY A 29 1.23 14.30 26.66
N HIS A 30 2.04 13.62 27.47
CA HIS A 30 1.95 13.68 28.93
C HIS A 30 2.47 15.01 29.45
N TYR A 31 3.59 15.51 28.92
CA TYR A 31 4.16 16.79 29.33
C TYR A 31 3.19 17.97 29.10
N LEU A 32 2.57 18.05 27.91
CA LEU A 32 1.56 19.05 27.58
C LEU A 32 0.41 19.07 28.61
N ARG A 33 -0.04 17.90 29.03
CA ARG A 33 -1.22 17.76 29.90
C ARG A 33 -0.90 17.93 31.38
N GLU A 34 0.13 17.26 31.85
CA GLU A 34 0.43 17.10 33.28
C GLU A 34 1.36 18.20 33.79
N VAL A 35 2.23 18.74 32.92
CA VAL A 35 3.17 19.81 33.28
C VAL A 35 2.66 21.16 32.81
N LEU A 36 2.27 21.28 31.53
CA LEU A 36 1.79 22.55 30.97
C LEU A 36 0.29 22.81 31.17
N GLY A 37 -0.47 21.82 31.66
CA GLY A 37 -1.91 21.96 31.91
C GLY A 37 -2.78 22.08 30.65
N GLN A 38 -2.21 21.86 29.45
CA GLN A 38 -2.92 21.88 28.17
C GLN A 38 -3.59 20.52 27.93
N THR A 39 -4.80 20.39 28.47
CA THR A 39 -5.53 19.10 28.56
C THR A 39 -6.41 18.77 27.35
N GLY A 40 -6.48 19.65 26.36
CA GLY A 40 -7.25 19.50 25.13
C GLY A 40 -6.72 18.36 24.27
N THR A 41 -5.40 18.24 24.14
CA THR A 41 -4.74 17.08 23.51
C THR A 41 -5.02 15.82 24.34
N ARG A 42 -5.71 14.82 23.78
CA ARG A 42 -6.22 13.67 24.56
C ARG A 42 -5.33 12.43 24.41
N ILE A 43 -5.06 11.74 25.51
CA ILE A 43 -4.39 10.44 25.48
C ILE A 43 -5.46 9.35 25.46
N GLY A 44 -5.52 8.57 24.38
CA GLY A 44 -6.49 7.48 24.22
C GLY A 44 -5.83 6.11 24.40
N CYS A 45 -5.05 5.67 23.41
CA CYS A 45 -4.41 4.36 23.41
C CYS A 45 -2.95 4.35 23.90
N SER A 46 -2.30 5.52 23.96
CA SER A 46 -0.86 5.71 24.27
C SER A 46 0.14 4.97 23.37
N VAL A 47 -0.31 4.37 22.27
CA VAL A 47 0.54 3.63 21.32
C VAL A 47 0.47 4.19 19.90
N GLY A 48 0.00 5.44 19.74
CA GLY A 48 -0.04 6.13 18.44
C GLY A 48 -1.26 5.84 17.55
N GLU A 49 -1.96 4.72 17.78
CA GLU A 49 -3.08 4.27 16.94
C GLU A 49 -4.29 5.22 16.88
N CYS A 50 -4.84 5.63 18.03
CA CYS A 50 -6.12 6.34 18.04
C CYS A 50 -6.06 7.80 17.57
N ARG A 51 -4.87 8.41 17.57
CA ARG A 51 -4.61 9.81 17.18
C ARG A 51 -5.45 10.89 17.88
N ALA A 52 -6.02 10.57 19.03
CA ALA A 52 -6.65 11.58 19.88
C ALA A 52 -5.64 12.60 20.44
N CYS A 53 -4.35 12.24 20.42
CA CYS A 53 -3.22 13.04 20.91
C CYS A 53 -2.49 13.83 19.80
N THR A 54 -3.12 13.98 18.62
CA THR A 54 -2.48 14.66 17.50
C THR A 54 -2.19 16.12 17.82
N VAL A 55 -0.94 16.51 17.60
CA VAL A 55 -0.46 17.90 17.61
C VAL A 55 0.10 18.24 16.23
N MET A 56 0.05 19.52 15.86
CA MET A 56 0.68 20.04 14.66
C MET A 56 2.12 20.44 15.01
N VAL A 57 3.09 20.02 14.20
CA VAL A 57 4.51 20.30 14.41
C VAL A 57 5.09 20.97 13.17
N ARG A 58 5.90 22.01 13.38
CA ARG A 58 6.83 22.55 12.39
C ARG A 58 8.25 22.40 12.93
N HIS A 59 9.11 21.71 12.20
CA HIS A 59 10.51 21.52 12.61
C HIS A 59 11.37 22.75 12.30
N ALA A 60 10.98 23.54 11.29
CA ALA A 60 11.57 24.83 10.96
C ALA A 60 10.51 25.80 10.41
N PRO A 61 10.70 27.13 10.47
CA PRO A 61 9.72 28.11 10.01
C PRO A 61 9.33 27.98 8.52
N SER A 62 10.22 27.46 7.68
CA SER A 62 10.00 27.27 6.24
C SER A 62 9.41 25.90 5.88
N GLU A 63 9.25 24.98 6.85
CA GLU A 63 8.72 23.64 6.58
C GLU A 63 7.19 23.60 6.73
N PRO A 64 6.51 22.79 5.89
CA PRO A 64 5.07 22.59 6.02
C PRO A 64 4.75 21.91 7.37
N PRO A 65 3.56 22.18 7.93
CA PRO A 65 3.16 21.55 9.18
C PRO A 65 2.91 20.05 8.97
N VAL A 66 3.21 19.27 10.00
CA VAL A 66 2.93 17.84 10.03
C VAL A 66 2.14 17.45 11.27
N ALA A 67 1.18 16.56 11.12
CA ALA A 67 0.43 15.98 12.24
C ALA A 67 1.27 14.88 12.89
N LYS A 68 1.48 14.96 14.22
CA LYS A 68 2.26 13.98 14.98
C LYS A 68 1.52 13.52 16.24
N GLN A 69 1.70 12.27 16.61
CA GLN A 69 1.12 11.67 17.82
C GLN A 69 1.95 12.06 19.04
N ALA A 70 1.45 12.98 19.87
CA ALA A 70 2.20 13.46 21.02
C ALA A 70 2.55 12.35 22.03
N CYS A 71 1.76 11.27 22.10
CA CYS A 71 2.05 10.15 23.01
C CYS A 71 3.26 9.30 22.61
N MET A 72 3.77 9.43 21.38
CA MET A 72 4.93 8.68 20.87
C MET A 72 6.21 9.52 20.80
N ILE A 73 6.12 10.82 21.06
CA ILE A 73 7.27 11.73 20.98
C ILE A 73 7.89 11.86 22.36
N ALA A 74 9.11 11.35 22.55
CA ALA A 74 9.88 11.60 23.76
C ALA A 74 10.29 13.07 23.89
N MET A 75 10.27 13.64 25.11
CA MET A 75 10.59 15.05 25.34
C MET A 75 11.95 15.47 24.80
N ARG A 76 12.98 14.61 24.88
CA ARG A 76 14.31 14.90 24.31
C ARG A 76 14.32 15.22 22.81
N HIS A 77 13.29 14.81 22.05
CA HIS A 77 13.25 15.03 20.60
C HIS A 77 12.66 16.39 20.20
N VAL A 78 12.00 17.11 21.10
CA VAL A 78 11.22 18.31 20.72
C VAL A 78 12.06 19.59 20.65
N ASN A 79 13.36 19.52 20.94
CA ASN A 79 14.22 20.69 20.95
C ASN A 79 14.18 21.44 19.60
N GLY A 80 13.86 22.73 19.65
CA GLY A 80 13.71 23.61 18.49
C GLY A 80 12.41 23.46 17.71
N TRP A 81 11.48 22.58 18.11
CA TRP A 81 10.21 22.40 17.40
C TRP A 81 9.20 23.49 17.75
N ASP A 82 8.31 23.80 16.80
CA ASP A 82 7.10 24.58 17.05
C ASP A 82 5.89 23.65 17.07
N VAL A 83 5.24 23.53 18.23
CA VAL A 83 4.14 22.62 18.50
C VAL A 83 2.85 23.42 18.68
N THR A 84 1.85 23.15 17.85
CA THR A 84 0.50 23.70 18.00
C THR A 84 -0.47 22.60 18.43
N THR A 85 -1.14 22.83 19.56
CA THR A 85 -2.17 21.96 20.14
C THR A 85 -3.57 22.43 19.73
N ILE A 86 -4.62 21.69 20.11
CA ILE A 86 -6.01 22.11 19.86
C ILE A 86 -6.33 23.49 20.48
N GLU A 87 -5.72 23.81 21.62
CA GLU A 87 -5.86 25.11 22.29
C GLU A 87 -5.26 26.27 21.46
N GLY A 88 -4.26 25.99 20.63
CA GLY A 88 -3.59 26.99 19.78
C GLY A 88 -4.22 27.21 18.40
N ILE A 89 -5.28 26.46 18.05
CA ILE A 89 -5.90 26.53 16.71
C ILE A 89 -6.82 27.75 16.55
N ALA A 90 -7.58 28.08 17.59
CA ALA A 90 -8.44 29.27 17.55
C ALA A 90 -7.59 30.52 17.79
N SER A 91 -7.97 31.63 17.16
CA SER A 91 -7.30 32.92 17.33
C SER A 91 -8.26 33.97 17.89
N GLU A 92 -7.77 35.19 18.15
CA GLU A 92 -8.63 36.32 18.53
C GLU A 92 -9.67 36.66 17.45
N ALA A 93 -9.41 36.30 16.19
CA ALA A 93 -10.35 36.47 15.08
C ALA A 93 -11.51 35.45 15.09
N GLY A 94 -11.44 34.44 15.95
CA GLY A 94 -12.46 33.41 16.11
C GLY A 94 -11.95 31.99 15.83
N LEU A 95 -12.90 31.08 15.63
CA LEU A 95 -12.63 29.68 15.31
C LEU A 95 -11.96 29.54 13.95
N HIS A 96 -11.03 28.60 13.85
CA HIS A 96 -10.48 28.21 12.56
C HIS A 96 -11.58 27.62 11.67
N PRO A 97 -11.56 27.82 10.33
CA PRO A 97 -12.60 27.27 9.42
C PRO A 97 -12.88 25.78 9.61
N VAL A 98 -11.85 24.98 9.88
CA VAL A 98 -11.99 23.55 10.20
C VAL A 98 -12.79 23.31 11.50
N GLN A 99 -12.57 24.11 12.54
CA GLN A 99 -13.34 24.03 13.79
C GLN A 99 -14.81 24.39 13.56
N GLN A 100 -15.05 25.46 12.79
CA GLN A 100 -16.41 25.90 12.45
C GLN A 100 -17.14 24.84 11.62
N ALA A 101 -16.50 24.29 10.59
CA ALA A 101 -17.10 23.25 9.76
C ALA A 101 -17.42 21.97 10.55
N ILE A 102 -16.57 21.59 11.52
CA ILE A 102 -16.81 20.44 12.41
C ILE A 102 -18.04 20.66 13.31
N LEU A 103 -18.27 21.91 13.74
CA LEU A 103 -19.48 22.30 14.46
C LEU A 103 -20.71 22.26 13.54
N ASP A 104 -20.62 22.89 12.37
CA ASP A 104 -21.73 23.02 11.42
C ASP A 104 -22.22 21.66 10.89
N GLU A 105 -21.30 20.69 10.76
CA GLU A 105 -21.64 19.32 10.32
C GLU A 105 -22.13 18.41 11.46
N ASP A 106 -22.26 18.92 12.69
CA ASP A 106 -22.54 18.13 13.90
C ASP A 106 -21.66 16.88 13.96
N ALA A 107 -20.36 17.04 13.70
CA ALA A 107 -19.43 15.93 13.54
C ALA A 107 -19.03 15.27 14.87
N MET A 108 -19.47 15.84 15.99
CA MET A 108 -19.07 15.47 17.34
C MET A 108 -20.21 14.78 18.09
N GLN A 109 -19.86 13.78 18.90
CA GLN A 109 -20.78 13.16 19.89
C GLN A 109 -20.14 13.17 21.28
N CYS A 110 -19.34 12.14 21.62
CA CYS A 110 -18.67 12.09 22.93
C CYS A 110 -17.54 13.12 23.11
N GLY A 111 -17.09 13.75 22.01
CA GLY A 111 -16.08 14.81 22.03
C GLY A 111 -14.63 14.37 22.19
N TYR A 112 -14.35 13.12 22.59
CA TYR A 112 -12.99 12.71 22.98
C TYR A 112 -11.96 12.77 21.84
N CYS A 113 -12.35 12.33 20.63
CA CYS A 113 -11.45 12.29 19.47
C CYS A 113 -11.34 13.65 18.75
N VAL A 114 -12.20 14.63 19.09
CA VAL A 114 -12.38 15.88 18.34
C VAL A 114 -11.06 16.64 18.21
N ALA A 115 -10.31 16.77 19.30
CA ALA A 115 -9.03 17.49 19.31
C ALA A 115 -8.09 16.97 18.21
N GLY A 116 -7.95 15.65 18.11
CA GLY A 116 -7.12 15.04 17.09
C GLY A 116 -7.64 15.29 15.66
N PHE A 117 -8.96 15.20 15.45
CA PHE A 117 -9.56 15.46 14.13
C PHE A 117 -9.43 16.92 13.69
N VAL A 118 -9.61 17.87 14.61
CA VAL A 118 -9.45 19.29 14.34
C VAL A 118 -8.01 19.58 13.94
N VAL A 119 -7.03 19.17 14.76
CA VAL A 119 -5.62 19.46 14.48
C VAL A 119 -5.17 18.80 13.18
N ALA A 120 -5.56 17.55 12.93
CA ALA A 120 -5.26 16.87 11.67
C ALA A 120 -5.93 17.57 10.47
N GLY A 121 -7.18 18.00 10.60
CA GLY A 121 -7.89 18.76 9.57
C GLY A 121 -7.24 20.11 9.28
N VAL A 122 -6.70 20.79 10.29
CA VAL A 122 -5.95 22.05 10.11
C VAL A 122 -4.64 21.79 9.36
N VAL A 123 -3.91 20.73 9.69
CA VAL A 123 -2.70 20.34 8.94
C VAL A 123 -3.04 20.07 7.47
N ALA A 124 -4.11 19.32 7.19
CA ALA A 124 -4.56 19.07 5.82
C ALA A 124 -4.94 20.38 5.10
N TYR A 125 -5.61 21.29 5.80
CA TYR A 125 -6.01 22.59 5.29
C TYR A 125 -4.80 23.49 4.94
N GLU A 126 -3.75 23.49 5.77
CA GLU A 126 -2.53 24.27 5.52
C GLU A 126 -1.63 23.65 4.43
N GLN A 127 -1.64 22.33 4.28
CA GLN A 127 -0.86 21.65 3.23
C GLN A 127 -1.36 21.94 1.81
N MET A 128 -2.58 22.44 1.65
CA MET A 128 -3.12 22.88 0.35
C MET A 128 -2.29 24.00 -0.29
N ASP A 129 -1.56 24.79 0.49
CA ASP A 129 -0.71 25.86 -0.05
C ASP A 129 0.66 25.34 -0.55
N ALA A 130 1.11 24.18 -0.06
CA ALA A 130 2.45 23.68 -0.32
C ALA A 130 2.57 22.96 -1.67
N ILE A 131 1.46 22.43 -2.21
CA ILE A 131 1.45 21.63 -3.43
C ILE A 131 0.23 22.03 -4.29
N PRO A 132 0.44 22.69 -5.44
CA PRO A 132 -0.65 23.05 -6.36
C PRO A 132 -1.41 21.82 -6.88
N ASP A 133 -2.71 21.98 -7.12
CA ASP A 133 -3.61 20.99 -7.74
C ASP A 133 -3.75 19.64 -7.01
N GLN A 134 -3.47 19.59 -5.71
CA GLN A 134 -3.75 18.40 -4.90
C GLN A 134 -5.23 18.13 -4.75
N ASN A 135 -5.62 16.84 -4.87
CA ASN A 135 -6.95 16.39 -4.53
C ASN A 135 -7.15 16.50 -3.00
N PRO A 136 -8.11 17.31 -2.52
CA PRO A 136 -8.37 17.48 -1.10
C PRO A 136 -8.67 16.15 -0.38
N ASP A 137 -9.37 15.21 -1.02
CA ASP A 137 -9.71 13.93 -0.38
C ASP A 137 -8.46 13.10 -0.08
N THR A 138 -7.47 13.14 -0.98
CA THR A 138 -6.19 12.44 -0.78
C THR A 138 -5.44 12.98 0.43
N VAL A 139 -5.41 14.31 0.60
CA VAL A 139 -4.72 14.94 1.74
C VAL A 139 -5.49 14.74 3.05
N ILE A 140 -6.81 14.84 3.01
CA ILE A 140 -7.66 14.52 4.17
C ILE A 140 -7.45 13.07 4.60
N GLU A 141 -7.38 12.13 3.66
CA GLU A 141 -7.10 10.72 3.95
C GLU A 141 -5.72 10.57 4.60
N ALA A 142 -4.67 11.12 3.96
CA ALA A 142 -3.29 10.99 4.42
C ALA A 142 -3.07 11.55 5.83
N VAL A 143 -3.75 12.65 6.17
CA VAL A 143 -3.51 13.37 7.43
C VAL A 143 -4.52 12.98 8.52
N ALA A 144 -5.82 12.99 8.20
CA ALA A 144 -6.92 12.82 9.15
C ALA A 144 -7.67 11.48 9.02
N GLY A 145 -7.47 10.71 7.95
CA GLY A 145 -8.16 9.45 7.66
C GLY A 145 -7.94 8.37 8.73
N HIS A 146 -6.81 8.46 9.44
CA HIS A 146 -6.39 7.50 10.45
C HIS A 146 -6.81 7.85 11.88
N ASN A 147 -7.56 8.94 12.07
CA ASN A 147 -8.08 9.29 13.39
C ASN A 147 -9.25 8.37 13.75
N LEU A 148 -9.18 7.74 14.92
CA LEU A 148 -10.23 6.82 15.34
C LEU A 148 -11.38 7.54 16.04
N CYS A 149 -12.61 7.24 15.63
CA CYS A 149 -13.83 7.71 16.27
C CYS A 149 -14.79 6.55 16.48
N ARG A 150 -15.19 6.30 17.72
CA ARG A 150 -16.13 5.21 18.04
C ARG A 150 -17.61 5.59 17.90
N CYS A 151 -17.92 6.88 17.75
CA CYS A 151 -19.29 7.38 17.89
C CYS A 151 -19.95 7.80 16.57
N THR A 152 -19.21 8.52 15.70
CA THR A 152 -19.85 9.31 14.64
C THR A 152 -19.81 8.69 13.25
N GLY A 153 -19.10 7.57 13.06
CA GLY A 153 -19.01 6.89 11.77
C GLY A 153 -18.20 7.66 10.71
N TYR A 154 -17.35 8.61 11.12
CA TYR A 154 -16.34 9.33 10.31
C TYR A 154 -16.84 10.29 9.24
N GLY A 155 -17.94 9.98 8.54
CA GLY A 155 -18.39 10.73 7.36
C GLY A 155 -18.60 12.23 7.63
N ARG A 156 -19.09 12.60 8.82
CA ARG A 156 -19.28 14.01 9.20
C ARG A 156 -17.96 14.78 9.36
N TYR A 157 -16.93 14.15 9.93
CA TYR A 157 -15.60 14.77 10.02
C TYR A 157 -14.98 14.95 8.64
N ARG A 158 -15.10 13.96 7.76
CA ARG A 158 -14.59 14.05 6.39
C ARG A 158 -15.24 15.19 5.63
N ARG A 159 -16.57 15.29 5.66
CA ARG A 159 -17.30 16.40 5.02
C ARG A 159 -16.94 17.75 5.62
N ALA A 160 -16.80 17.86 6.93
CA ALA A 160 -16.42 19.10 7.59
C ALA A 160 -15.05 19.62 7.12
N ILE A 161 -14.03 18.75 7.16
CA ILE A 161 -12.68 19.12 6.74
C ILE A 161 -12.66 19.44 5.24
N ARG A 162 -13.34 18.63 4.43
CA ARG A 162 -13.45 18.86 2.98
C ARG A 162 -14.10 20.20 2.67
N ARG A 163 -15.22 20.51 3.32
CA ARG A 163 -15.93 21.78 3.18
C ARG A 163 -15.03 22.97 3.52
N ALA A 164 -14.30 22.90 4.63
CA ALA A 164 -13.36 23.97 5.00
C ALA A 164 -12.29 24.19 3.91
N ILE A 165 -11.74 23.11 3.35
CA ILE A 165 -10.76 23.18 2.26
C ILE A 165 -11.38 23.73 0.97
N ASP A 166 -12.56 23.27 0.57
CA ASP A 166 -13.24 23.75 -0.63
C ASP A 166 -13.56 25.26 -0.52
N GLU A 167 -14.01 25.72 0.64
CA GLU A 167 -14.25 27.15 0.90
C GLU A 167 -12.95 27.99 0.79
N ARG A 168 -11.81 27.43 1.24
CA ARG A 168 -10.48 28.04 1.05
C ARG A 168 -10.12 28.13 -0.44
N LEU A 169 -10.23 27.02 -1.16
CA LEU A 169 -9.86 26.95 -2.57
C LEU A 169 -10.76 27.84 -3.43
N ALA A 170 -12.05 27.91 -3.14
CA ALA A 170 -12.99 28.82 -3.80
C ALA A 170 -12.62 30.30 -3.53
N SER A 171 -12.22 30.63 -2.31
CA SER A 171 -11.75 31.97 -1.95
C SER A 171 -10.46 32.34 -2.67
N ALA A 172 -9.51 31.40 -2.76
CA ALA A 172 -8.25 31.57 -3.49
C ALA A 172 -8.48 31.69 -5.01
N ALA A 173 -9.37 30.87 -5.58
CA ALA A 173 -9.75 30.93 -6.99
C ALA A 173 -10.46 32.25 -7.32
N THR A 174 -11.36 32.74 -6.45
CA THR A 174 -12.02 34.04 -6.63
C THR A 174 -11.02 35.19 -6.62
N ALA A 175 -10.02 35.15 -5.73
CA ALA A 175 -8.93 36.13 -5.69
C ALA A 175 -8.03 36.06 -6.95
N LYS A 176 -7.74 34.84 -7.43
CA LYS A 176 -6.93 34.60 -8.64
C LYS A 176 -7.67 34.99 -9.93
N MET A 177 -8.99 34.76 -9.97
CA MET A 177 -9.87 35.08 -11.09
C MET A 177 -10.17 36.59 -11.18
N ALA A 178 -10.24 37.29 -10.04
CA ALA A 178 -10.22 38.76 -10.03
C ALA A 178 -8.90 39.33 -10.60
N GLY A 179 -7.78 38.61 -10.47
CA GLY A 179 -6.51 38.93 -11.13
C GLY A 179 -6.45 38.53 -12.61
N PHE A 180 -7.14 37.46 -13.02
CA PHE A 180 -7.10 36.91 -14.38
C PHE A 180 -8.09 37.58 -15.34
N VAL A 181 -9.23 38.09 -14.87
CA VAL A 181 -10.20 38.85 -15.68
C VAL A 181 -9.62 40.18 -16.19
N ALA A 182 -8.50 40.64 -15.60
CA ALA A 182 -7.76 41.80 -16.11
C ALA A 182 -6.94 41.50 -17.38
N ASP A 183 -6.56 40.23 -17.63
CA ASP A 183 -5.58 39.85 -18.65
C ASP A 183 -5.92 38.49 -19.30
N ALA A 184 -6.90 38.42 -20.22
CA ALA A 184 -6.84 37.52 -21.40
C ALA A 184 -8.09 37.56 -22.32
N PRO A 185 -7.92 37.48 -23.66
CA PRO A 185 -9.00 37.48 -24.66
C PRO A 185 -9.47 36.06 -25.07
N ALA A 186 -10.69 36.00 -25.62
CA ALA A 186 -11.43 34.77 -25.93
C ALA A 186 -11.21 34.23 -27.36
N LEU A 187 -11.12 32.90 -27.52
CA LEU A 187 -11.28 32.20 -28.80
C LEU A 187 -11.93 30.82 -28.64
N ALA A 188 -12.60 30.40 -29.71
CA ALA A 188 -13.65 29.38 -29.77
C ALA A 188 -13.22 28.02 -30.36
N ASP A 189 -14.16 27.10 -30.15
CA ASP A 189 -14.35 25.68 -30.47
C ASP A 189 -14.05 25.18 -31.90
N GLU A 190 -13.66 23.90 -32.02
CA GLU A 190 -14.13 22.95 -33.06
C GLU A 190 -13.48 21.54 -32.89
N GLY A 191 -14.29 20.47 -33.01
CA GLY A 191 -13.89 19.06 -32.87
C GLY A 191 -14.02 18.22 -34.15
N ALA A 192 -13.57 16.95 -34.11
CA ALA A 192 -13.91 15.91 -35.10
C ALA A 192 -13.60 14.47 -34.61
N ALA A 193 -14.40 13.50 -35.07
CA ALA A 193 -14.46 12.08 -34.67
C ALA A 193 -14.01 11.10 -35.79
N ILE A 194 -13.58 9.86 -35.48
CA ILE A 194 -13.41 8.74 -36.45
C ILE A 194 -13.72 7.35 -35.80
N GLY A 195 -14.37 6.44 -36.57
CA GLY A 195 -14.87 5.10 -36.19
C GLY A 195 -13.95 3.87 -36.49
N PRO A 196 -14.47 2.61 -36.39
CA PRO A 196 -13.67 1.43 -35.99
C PRO A 196 -13.50 0.31 -37.05
N SER A 197 -12.59 -0.65 -36.81
CA SER A 197 -12.51 -1.94 -37.55
C SER A 197 -12.04 -3.14 -36.70
N ARG A 198 -12.56 -4.33 -37.07
CA ARG A 198 -12.60 -5.64 -36.39
C ARG A 198 -11.39 -6.56 -36.65
N GLY A 199 -11.19 -7.56 -35.77
CA GLY A 199 -10.54 -8.85 -36.12
C GLY A 199 -10.31 -9.77 -34.91
N ALA A 200 -10.88 -10.98 -34.92
CA ALA A 200 -10.85 -11.97 -33.83
C ALA A 200 -10.21 -13.30 -34.29
N GLY A 201 -9.56 -14.02 -33.37
CA GLY A 201 -9.11 -15.40 -33.53
C GLY A 201 -8.88 -16.07 -32.18
N ALA A 202 -9.63 -17.14 -31.89
CA ALA A 202 -9.63 -17.88 -30.62
C ALA A 202 -8.80 -19.17 -30.74
N LEU A 203 -8.08 -19.55 -29.68
CA LEU A 203 -7.44 -20.86 -29.53
C LEU A 203 -7.58 -21.35 -28.07
N THR A 204 -8.15 -22.54 -27.92
CA THR A 204 -8.40 -23.27 -26.68
C THR A 204 -7.15 -24.06 -26.24
N PHE A 205 -6.88 -24.18 -24.94
CA PHE A 205 -5.80 -25.02 -24.41
C PHE A 205 -6.26 -25.95 -23.28
N VAL A 206 -5.68 -27.16 -23.26
CA VAL A 206 -5.97 -28.28 -22.36
C VAL A 206 -4.96 -28.27 -21.20
N GLY A 207 -5.44 -28.31 -19.95
CA GLY A 207 -4.62 -28.34 -18.74
C GLY A 207 -4.19 -29.75 -18.33
N ARG A 208 -3.02 -29.87 -17.69
CA ARG A 208 -2.62 -31.00 -16.84
C ARG A 208 -1.91 -30.51 -15.58
N ASP A 209 -2.27 -31.16 -14.47
CA ASP A 209 -1.77 -30.95 -13.11
C ASP A 209 -0.26 -31.17 -12.96
N PHE A 210 0.39 -30.35 -12.13
CA PHE A 210 1.77 -30.56 -11.70
C PHE A 210 1.82 -31.08 -10.26
N SER A 211 2.24 -32.34 -10.12
CA SER A 211 2.78 -32.94 -8.91
C SER A 211 4.24 -32.48 -8.76
N LEU A 212 4.61 -31.92 -7.61
CA LEU A 212 5.98 -31.56 -7.26
C LEU A 212 6.68 -32.79 -6.66
N ASP A 213 7.49 -33.50 -7.46
CA ASP A 213 8.42 -34.50 -6.94
C ASP A 213 9.70 -33.82 -6.41
N MET A 214 10.12 -34.33 -5.25
CA MET A 214 11.22 -33.86 -4.43
C MET A 214 12.60 -33.96 -5.12
N LEU A 215 13.38 -32.89 -5.01
CA LEU A 215 14.84 -32.96 -5.03
C LEU A 215 15.38 -32.52 -3.66
N GLU A 216 16.04 -33.47 -2.99
CA GLU A 216 16.81 -33.22 -1.77
C GLU A 216 18.04 -32.35 -2.11
N MET A 217 18.12 -31.18 -1.47
CA MET A 217 19.34 -30.37 -1.41
C MET A 217 19.55 -29.93 0.04
N PRO A 218 20.78 -29.97 0.57
CA PRO A 218 21.09 -29.55 1.93
C PRO A 218 21.17 -28.01 1.97
N VAL A 219 20.07 -27.36 2.35
CA VAL A 219 19.95 -25.88 2.31
C VAL A 219 19.53 -25.30 3.67
N ALA A 220 19.35 -26.11 4.72
CA ALA A 220 18.81 -25.61 5.99
C ALA A 220 19.82 -24.86 6.89
N GLU A 221 21.13 -24.92 6.62
CA GLU A 221 22.14 -24.39 7.55
C GLU A 221 22.49 -22.90 7.36
N SER A 222 22.34 -22.32 6.15
CA SER A 222 22.78 -20.93 5.85
C SER A 222 21.93 -19.87 6.55
N LEU A 223 20.61 -20.01 6.54
CA LEU A 223 19.70 -19.00 7.08
C LEU A 223 19.66 -18.99 8.62
N ILE A 224 19.87 -20.17 9.24
CA ILE A 224 19.95 -20.33 10.69
C ILE A 224 21.35 -19.90 11.20
N ALA A 225 22.42 -20.20 10.46
CA ALA A 225 23.77 -19.79 10.83
C ALA A 225 24.05 -18.28 10.63
N GLY A 226 23.24 -17.60 9.81
CA GLY A 226 23.36 -16.19 9.46
C GLY A 226 22.59 -15.22 10.36
N ALA A 227 22.00 -15.67 11.48
CA ALA A 227 21.30 -14.82 12.45
C ALA A 227 22.29 -13.92 13.23
N VAL A 228 22.88 -12.96 12.53
CA VAL A 228 23.65 -11.86 13.12
C VAL A 228 22.64 -10.94 13.82
N GLU A 229 22.95 -10.53 15.05
CA GLU A 229 22.22 -9.48 15.76
C GLU A 229 21.99 -8.30 14.79
N THR A 230 20.74 -8.02 14.42
CA THR A 230 20.41 -6.86 13.59
C THR A 230 20.52 -5.62 14.48
N PRO A 231 21.55 -4.75 14.33
CA PRO A 231 21.75 -3.66 15.24
C PRO A 231 20.54 -2.71 15.20
N GLY A 232 19.90 -2.47 16.35
CA GLY A 232 18.80 -1.52 16.48
C GLY A 232 17.39 -2.10 16.34
N TYR A 233 17.22 -3.40 16.12
CA TYR A 233 15.90 -4.03 16.21
C TYR A 233 15.45 -4.18 17.67
N VAL A 234 14.28 -3.65 18.00
CA VAL A 234 13.66 -3.80 19.33
C VAL A 234 12.34 -4.55 19.13
N PRO A 235 12.21 -5.79 19.61
CA PRO A 235 10.97 -6.56 19.47
C PRO A 235 9.84 -5.87 20.22
N LEU A 236 8.64 -5.87 19.63
CA LEU A 236 7.46 -5.28 20.27
C LEU A 236 6.89 -6.19 21.36
N PHE A 237 7.05 -7.50 21.19
CA PHE A 237 6.63 -8.50 22.17
C PHE A 237 7.82 -9.25 22.77
N ALA A 238 7.80 -9.40 24.10
CA ALA A 238 8.80 -10.19 24.82
C ALA A 238 8.68 -11.71 24.55
N ASN A 239 7.53 -12.17 24.06
CA ASN A 239 7.34 -13.56 23.66
C ASN A 239 7.71 -13.72 22.18
N PRO A 240 8.72 -14.52 21.83
CA PRO A 240 9.22 -14.63 20.46
C PRO A 240 8.22 -15.29 19.51
N LEU A 241 7.30 -16.14 19.99
CA LEU A 241 6.24 -16.68 19.12
C LEU A 241 5.24 -15.60 18.72
N VAL A 242 4.88 -14.73 19.66
CA VAL A 242 3.99 -13.59 19.38
C VAL A 242 4.69 -12.59 18.47
N GLU A 243 5.99 -12.35 18.68
CA GLU A 243 6.79 -11.49 17.81
C GLU A 243 6.94 -12.08 16.40
N LEU A 244 7.16 -13.39 16.28
CA LEU A 244 7.21 -14.08 15.00
C LEU A 244 5.89 -13.93 14.24
N ILE A 245 4.75 -14.19 14.90
CA ILE A 245 3.42 -14.02 14.27
C ILE A 245 3.21 -12.57 13.82
N ARG A 246 3.68 -11.58 14.59
CA ARG A 246 3.62 -10.17 14.19
C ARG A 246 4.47 -9.90 12.95
N LEU A 247 5.73 -10.30 12.94
CA LEU A 247 6.63 -10.12 11.78
C LEU A 247 6.10 -10.82 10.54
N MET A 248 5.55 -12.03 10.70
CA MET A 248 4.94 -12.79 9.62
C MET A 248 3.68 -12.12 9.06
N ARG A 249 2.89 -11.42 9.90
CA ARG A 249 1.80 -10.58 9.41
C ARG A 249 2.31 -9.40 8.59
N SER A 250 3.35 -8.72 9.06
CA SER A 250 3.99 -7.63 8.30
C SER A 250 4.56 -8.13 6.97
N ALA A 251 5.18 -9.32 6.95
CA ALA A 251 5.61 -9.96 5.71
C ALA A 251 4.42 -10.21 4.78
N ALA A 252 3.31 -10.76 5.28
CA ALA A 252 2.13 -11.02 4.45
C ALA A 252 1.55 -9.72 3.87
N GLU A 253 1.53 -8.63 4.64
CA GLU A 253 1.13 -7.31 4.16
C GLU A 253 2.05 -6.77 3.07
N ILE A 254 3.36 -6.94 3.21
CA ILE A 254 4.37 -6.51 2.24
C ILE A 254 4.26 -7.34 0.95
N GLU A 255 4.28 -8.68 1.04
CA GLU A 255 4.15 -9.56 -0.13
C GLU A 255 2.85 -9.29 -0.90
N HIS A 256 1.74 -9.11 -0.17
CA HIS A 256 0.46 -8.79 -0.81
C HIS A 256 0.48 -7.40 -1.47
N SER A 257 1.14 -6.42 -0.85
CA SER A 257 1.26 -5.08 -1.41
C SER A 257 2.15 -5.07 -2.66
N LEU A 258 3.28 -5.79 -2.65
CA LEU A 258 4.16 -5.96 -3.80
C LEU A 258 3.46 -6.69 -4.94
N LEU A 259 2.76 -7.80 -4.65
CA LEU A 259 1.91 -8.50 -5.62
C LEU A 259 0.97 -7.53 -6.37
N VAL A 260 0.19 -6.76 -5.62
CA VAL A 260 -0.80 -5.85 -6.21
C VAL A 260 -0.12 -4.71 -6.97
N GLN A 261 0.99 -4.19 -6.44
CA GLN A 261 1.78 -3.15 -7.08
C GLN A 261 2.36 -3.61 -8.43
N TYR A 262 2.95 -4.81 -8.47
CA TYR A 262 3.52 -5.40 -9.67
C TYR A 262 2.43 -5.75 -10.69
N LEU A 263 1.26 -6.21 -10.25
CA LEU A 263 0.10 -6.38 -11.13
C LEU A 263 -0.37 -5.05 -11.72
N PHE A 264 -0.50 -4.01 -10.91
CA PHE A 264 -0.94 -2.70 -11.37
C PHE A 264 0.03 -2.13 -12.42
N ALA A 265 1.33 -2.24 -12.15
CA ALA A 265 2.38 -1.85 -13.09
C ALA A 265 2.38 -2.73 -14.36
N ALA A 266 2.13 -4.04 -14.24
CA ALA A 266 2.00 -4.92 -15.40
C ALA A 266 0.78 -4.54 -16.26
N PHE A 267 -0.37 -4.27 -15.64
CA PHE A 267 -1.61 -3.87 -16.32
C PHE A 267 -1.50 -2.51 -16.99
N SER A 268 -0.60 -1.63 -16.54
CA SER A 268 -0.38 -0.34 -17.16
C SER A 268 0.47 -0.40 -18.43
N VAL A 269 1.13 -1.52 -18.75
CA VAL A 269 2.01 -1.64 -19.92
C VAL A 269 1.21 -1.65 -21.25
N LYS A 270 1.56 -0.74 -22.17
CA LYS A 270 0.96 -0.59 -23.50
C LYS A 270 1.27 -1.80 -24.39
N CYS A 271 0.22 -2.50 -24.82
CA CYS A 271 0.31 -3.63 -25.74
C CYS A 271 -0.23 -3.27 -27.13
N PRO A 272 0.25 -3.91 -28.22
CA PRO A 272 1.12 -5.08 -28.25
C PRO A 272 2.64 -4.78 -28.24
N ARG A 273 3.08 -3.52 -28.31
CA ARG A 273 4.50 -3.17 -28.43
C ARG A 273 5.35 -3.75 -27.29
N TYR A 274 4.89 -3.62 -26.05
CA TYR A 274 5.63 -4.07 -24.86
C TYR A 274 5.06 -5.38 -24.28
N LEU A 275 4.47 -6.22 -25.13
CA LEU A 275 3.83 -7.49 -24.73
C LEU A 275 4.78 -8.43 -23.97
N SER A 276 6.05 -8.48 -24.38
CA SER A 276 7.09 -9.29 -23.73
C SER A 276 7.51 -8.76 -22.37
N LEU A 277 7.41 -7.45 -22.14
CA LEU A 277 7.66 -6.81 -20.84
C LEU A 277 6.51 -7.07 -19.87
N ALA A 278 5.28 -6.93 -20.34
CA ALA A 278 4.08 -7.19 -19.55
C ALA A 278 3.95 -8.69 -19.19
N GLY A 279 4.16 -9.56 -20.18
CA GLY A 279 4.13 -11.01 -20.01
C GLY A 279 2.86 -11.72 -20.48
N TRP A 280 1.98 -11.09 -21.26
CA TRP A 280 0.68 -11.69 -21.63
C TRP A 280 0.77 -12.88 -22.59
N ALA A 281 1.94 -13.13 -23.19
CA ALA A 281 2.18 -14.21 -24.15
C ALA A 281 2.95 -15.42 -23.59
N SER A 282 3.31 -15.42 -22.30
CA SER A 282 4.14 -16.47 -21.69
C SER A 282 3.52 -17.01 -20.41
N HIS A 283 2.82 -18.14 -20.53
CA HIS A 283 2.74 -19.06 -19.40
C HIS A 283 4.15 -19.63 -19.15
N ARG A 284 4.60 -19.69 -17.88
CA ARG A 284 5.82 -20.41 -17.52
C ARG A 284 5.80 -21.79 -18.17
N TYR A 285 6.70 -22.00 -19.12
CA TYR A 285 7.11 -23.28 -19.66
C TYR A 285 8.54 -23.10 -20.18
N GLY A 286 9.52 -23.68 -19.47
CA GLY A 286 10.88 -23.93 -19.96
C GLY A 286 11.74 -22.71 -20.31
N GLY A 287 12.41 -22.12 -19.32
CA GLY A 287 13.63 -21.31 -19.54
C GLY A 287 13.46 -19.98 -20.30
N ARG A 288 12.29 -19.34 -20.23
CA ARG A 288 12.08 -17.98 -20.78
C ARG A 288 12.39 -16.90 -19.74
N PRO A 289 12.83 -15.70 -20.16
CA PRO A 289 13.12 -14.59 -19.26
C PRO A 289 11.87 -14.15 -18.48
N LEU A 290 12.07 -13.80 -17.21
CA LEU A 290 11.06 -13.28 -16.29
C LEU A 290 10.48 -11.97 -16.82
N HIS A 291 9.22 -11.70 -16.54
CA HIS A 291 8.48 -10.50 -16.97
C HIS A 291 7.59 -9.98 -15.83
N MET A 292 7.00 -8.79 -15.97
CA MET A 292 6.26 -8.13 -14.87
C MET A 292 5.15 -9.00 -14.28
N LEU A 293 4.29 -9.60 -15.10
CA LEU A 293 3.25 -10.51 -14.61
C LEU A 293 3.83 -11.79 -13.96
N GLY A 294 5.02 -12.21 -14.37
CA GLY A 294 5.70 -13.39 -13.87
C GLY A 294 6.13 -13.17 -12.43
N VAL A 295 6.75 -12.02 -12.17
CA VAL A 295 7.07 -11.54 -10.82
C VAL A 295 5.79 -11.49 -9.97
N ALA A 296 4.71 -10.90 -10.47
CA ALA A 296 3.46 -10.88 -9.71
C ALA A 296 2.94 -12.30 -9.38
N ILE A 297 3.07 -13.29 -10.27
CA ILE A 297 2.70 -14.68 -9.97
C ILE A 297 3.64 -15.31 -8.92
N GLU A 298 4.91 -14.91 -8.93
CA GLU A 298 5.92 -15.29 -7.91
C GLU A 298 5.56 -14.72 -6.54
N GLU A 299 5.17 -13.45 -6.47
CA GLU A 299 4.68 -12.83 -5.23
C GLU A 299 3.43 -13.52 -4.67
N MET A 300 2.54 -14.05 -5.52
CA MET A 300 1.43 -14.88 -5.02
C MET A 300 1.92 -16.14 -4.30
N THR A 301 3.06 -16.70 -4.73
CA THR A 301 3.69 -17.87 -4.15
C THR A 301 4.43 -17.51 -2.86
N HIS A 302 5.09 -16.35 -2.81
CA HIS A 302 5.63 -15.79 -1.56
C HIS A 302 4.53 -15.62 -0.52
N LEU A 303 3.41 -15.01 -0.92
CA LEU A 303 2.24 -14.84 -0.07
C LEU A 303 1.65 -16.17 0.43
N ASP A 304 1.71 -17.24 -0.38
CA ASP A 304 1.34 -18.61 0.01
C ASP A 304 2.28 -19.21 1.05
N ILE A 305 3.59 -19.00 0.91
CA ILE A 305 4.59 -19.46 1.88
C ILE A 305 4.40 -18.74 3.21
N VAL A 306 4.28 -17.41 3.19
CA VAL A 306 4.15 -16.58 4.39
C VAL A 306 2.85 -16.89 5.15
N ASN A 307 1.71 -16.94 4.44
CA ASN A 307 0.43 -17.28 5.07
C ASN A 307 0.36 -18.75 5.49
N GLY A 308 0.99 -19.64 4.74
CA GLY A 308 1.11 -21.05 5.10
C GLY A 308 1.84 -21.22 6.44
N LEU A 309 2.92 -20.46 6.67
CA LEU A 309 3.63 -20.47 7.96
C LEU A 309 2.79 -19.82 9.06
N LEU A 310 2.08 -18.72 8.81
CA LEU A 310 1.12 -18.16 9.79
C LEU A 310 0.10 -19.21 10.25
N VAL A 311 -0.50 -19.95 9.32
CA VAL A 311 -1.44 -21.03 9.62
C VAL A 311 -0.76 -22.16 10.39
N ALA A 312 0.45 -22.56 10.00
CA ALA A 312 1.20 -23.60 10.70
C ALA A 312 1.55 -23.21 12.16
N LEU A 313 1.80 -21.93 12.41
CA LEU A 313 2.00 -21.36 13.75
C LEU A 313 0.70 -21.21 14.57
N GLY A 314 -0.46 -21.54 13.99
CA GLY A 314 -1.77 -21.42 14.62
C GLY A 314 -2.42 -20.04 14.51
N ALA A 315 -1.88 -19.14 13.69
CA ALA A 315 -2.48 -17.85 13.39
C ALA A 315 -3.43 -17.91 12.19
N GLY A 316 -4.35 -16.96 12.08
CA GLY A 316 -5.15 -16.78 10.87
C GLY A 316 -4.30 -16.17 9.74
N PRO A 317 -4.57 -16.53 8.47
CA PRO A 317 -4.03 -15.82 7.32
C PRO A 317 -4.26 -14.32 7.40
N HIS A 318 -3.37 -13.56 6.78
CA HIS A 318 -3.44 -12.12 6.67
C HIS A 318 -3.35 -11.71 5.20
N LEU A 319 -4.47 -11.22 4.68
CA LEU A 319 -4.60 -10.63 3.34
C LEU A 319 -4.91 -9.14 3.41
N GLY A 320 -4.83 -8.56 4.61
CA GLY A 320 -4.87 -7.12 4.76
C GLY A 320 -3.74 -6.47 3.96
N ARG A 321 -3.95 -5.19 3.67
CA ARG A 321 -2.88 -4.31 3.24
C ARG A 321 -2.70 -3.27 4.31
N GLN A 322 -1.50 -2.72 4.35
CA GLN A 322 -1.05 -1.90 5.45
C GLN A 322 -2.03 -0.79 5.83
N GLN A 323 -2.32 -0.72 7.14
CA GLN A 323 -2.97 0.42 7.77
C GLN A 323 -1.88 1.33 8.36
N PHE A 324 -2.08 2.65 8.23
CA PHE A 324 -1.11 3.67 8.64
C PHE A 324 -1.16 3.95 10.16
N PRO A 325 -0.03 4.32 10.81
CA PRO A 325 1.29 4.60 10.23
C PRO A 325 2.08 3.33 9.89
N TYR A 326 2.87 3.41 8.82
CA TYR A 326 3.71 2.29 8.41
C TYR A 326 4.99 2.20 9.25
N GLU A 327 5.35 0.99 9.66
CA GLU A 327 6.58 0.72 10.44
C GLU A 327 7.80 0.96 9.53
N GLN A 328 8.41 2.15 9.62
CA GLN A 328 9.54 2.58 8.78
C GLN A 328 10.83 1.75 8.96
N ASP A 329 10.85 0.82 9.91
CA ASP A 329 11.91 -0.14 10.17
C ASP A 329 11.63 -1.55 9.60
N ILE A 330 10.42 -1.76 9.10
CA ILE A 330 9.98 -3.01 8.46
C ILE A 330 9.59 -2.78 7.01
N TYR A 331 8.83 -1.74 6.74
CA TYR A 331 8.24 -1.49 5.43
C TYR A 331 9.21 -0.76 4.51
N PRO A 332 9.27 -1.16 3.23
CA PRO A 332 10.18 -0.53 2.28
C PRO A 332 9.78 0.90 1.91
N PHE A 333 8.48 1.16 1.74
CA PHE A 333 7.94 2.48 1.44
C PHE A 333 6.44 2.50 1.72
N ALA A 334 5.83 3.68 1.70
CA ALA A 334 4.37 3.80 1.69
C ALA A 334 3.82 3.26 0.35
N PHE A 335 3.15 2.12 0.38
CA PHE A 335 2.59 1.49 -0.81
C PHE A 335 1.47 2.34 -1.42
N ALA A 336 1.59 2.64 -2.71
CA ALA A 336 0.57 3.31 -3.51
C ALA A 336 0.57 2.71 -4.91
N LEU A 337 -0.62 2.44 -5.46
CA LEU A 337 -0.76 1.90 -6.82
C LEU A 337 -0.22 2.90 -7.84
N GLU A 338 0.86 2.52 -8.52
CA GLU A 338 1.55 3.38 -9.47
C GLU A 338 1.76 2.64 -10.79
N PRO A 339 1.47 3.28 -11.94
CA PRO A 339 1.79 2.70 -13.23
C PRO A 339 3.30 2.53 -13.39
N LEU A 340 3.71 1.62 -14.28
CA LEU A 340 5.12 1.39 -14.58
C LEU A 340 5.79 2.70 -15.07
N SER A 341 6.68 3.22 -14.24
CA SER A 341 7.44 4.45 -14.44
C SER A 341 8.87 4.27 -13.96
N ARG A 342 9.73 5.25 -14.24
CA ARG A 342 11.12 5.22 -13.74
C ARG A 342 11.15 5.24 -12.21
N GLU A 343 10.24 6.01 -11.61
CA GLU A 343 10.10 6.20 -10.17
C GLU A 343 9.59 4.93 -9.49
N SER A 344 8.54 4.29 -10.04
CA SER A 344 8.04 3.03 -9.50
C SER A 344 9.09 1.92 -9.64
N LEU A 345 9.81 1.87 -10.77
CA LEU A 345 10.90 0.90 -10.97
C LEU A 345 12.07 1.11 -10.01
N ALA A 346 12.44 2.36 -9.73
CA ALA A 346 13.47 2.64 -8.73
C ALA A 346 13.11 2.03 -7.37
N LYS A 347 11.82 2.11 -6.97
CA LYS A 347 11.33 1.47 -5.75
C LYS A 347 11.46 -0.05 -5.84
N TYR A 348 11.04 -0.67 -6.94
CA TYR A 348 11.10 -2.14 -7.09
C TYR A 348 12.54 -2.64 -7.06
N VAL A 349 13.44 -1.98 -7.79
CA VAL A 349 14.89 -2.26 -7.76
C VAL A 349 15.43 -2.16 -6.35
N TYR A 350 15.08 -1.11 -5.61
CA TYR A 350 15.60 -0.92 -4.25
C TYR A 350 15.12 -2.01 -3.29
N VAL A 351 13.83 -2.33 -3.35
CA VAL A 351 13.16 -3.26 -2.44
C VAL A 351 13.65 -4.68 -2.59
N GLU A 352 13.85 -5.12 -3.83
CA GLU A 352 14.37 -6.44 -4.16
C GLU A 352 15.90 -6.51 -4.08
N ALA A 353 16.62 -5.39 -4.02
CA ALA A 353 18.08 -5.43 -4.05
C ALA A 353 18.69 -6.13 -2.83
N PRO A 354 19.73 -6.96 -3.04
CA PRO A 354 20.64 -7.35 -1.97
C PRO A 354 21.28 -6.12 -1.34
N ALA A 355 21.47 -6.14 -0.02
CA ALA A 355 21.99 -5.01 0.76
C ALA A 355 23.36 -4.50 0.27
N ASP A 356 24.25 -5.41 -0.10
CA ASP A 356 25.60 -5.11 -0.57
C ASP A 356 25.65 -4.57 -2.01
N ARG A 357 24.68 -4.94 -2.86
CA ARG A 357 24.64 -4.53 -4.28
C ARG A 357 24.29 -3.06 -4.49
N ILE A 358 23.58 -2.44 -3.55
CA ILE A 358 23.15 -1.03 -3.65
C ILE A 358 23.64 -0.15 -2.50
N ALA A 359 24.59 -0.64 -1.69
CA ALA A 359 25.20 0.14 -0.63
C ALA A 359 26.15 1.21 -1.22
N PRO A 360 25.89 2.53 -1.02
CA PRO A 360 26.65 3.60 -1.68
C PRO A 360 28.16 3.62 -1.37
N GLN A 361 28.58 3.02 -0.26
CA GLN A 361 29.98 2.98 0.20
C GLN A 361 30.66 1.62 -0.05
N GLN A 362 29.92 0.64 -0.59
CA GLN A 362 30.41 -0.73 -0.81
C GLN A 362 30.21 -1.21 -2.26
N ALA A 363 29.58 -0.39 -3.12
CA ALA A 363 29.36 -0.72 -4.51
C ALA A 363 30.69 -0.79 -5.29
N ASP A 364 30.82 -1.80 -6.15
CA ASP A 364 31.87 -1.89 -7.17
C ASP A 364 31.90 -0.59 -8.00
N PRO A 365 33.07 0.00 -8.30
CA PRO A 365 33.18 1.14 -9.22
C PRO A 365 32.39 0.99 -10.54
N ALA A 366 32.26 -0.24 -11.06
CA ALA A 366 31.46 -0.52 -12.26
C ALA A 366 29.93 -0.36 -12.03
N ASN A 367 29.49 -0.43 -10.77
CA ASN A 367 28.09 -0.35 -10.35
C ASN A 367 27.71 1.03 -9.77
N GLN A 368 28.70 1.86 -9.42
CA GLN A 368 28.48 3.16 -8.75
C GLN A 368 27.55 4.08 -9.53
N ALA A 369 27.69 4.17 -10.85
CA ALA A 369 26.84 5.03 -11.68
C ALA A 369 25.35 4.63 -11.63
N PHE A 370 25.07 3.32 -11.57
CA PHE A 370 23.71 2.81 -11.38
C PHE A 370 23.18 3.15 -9.98
N VAL A 371 24.00 2.96 -8.95
CA VAL A 371 23.63 3.28 -7.56
C VAL A 371 23.32 4.78 -7.43
N ASP A 372 24.17 5.66 -7.96
CA ASP A 372 23.95 7.11 -7.92
C ASP A 372 22.65 7.51 -8.65
N GLU A 373 22.34 6.87 -9.77
CA GLU A 373 21.09 7.06 -10.51
C GLU A 373 19.86 6.58 -9.74
N LEU A 374 19.95 5.40 -9.11
CA LEU A 374 18.89 4.83 -8.29
C LEU A 374 18.55 5.77 -7.13
N TYR A 375 19.54 6.18 -6.34
CA TYR A 375 19.32 7.08 -5.20
C TYR A 375 18.86 8.47 -5.60
N ARG A 376 19.33 8.99 -6.75
CA ARG A 376 18.81 10.26 -7.28
C ARG A 376 17.34 10.16 -7.67
N THR A 377 16.90 9.02 -8.21
CA THR A 377 15.50 8.79 -8.59
C THR A 377 14.61 8.60 -7.36
N LEU A 378 15.07 7.84 -6.35
CA LEU A 378 14.34 7.63 -5.09
C LEU A 378 14.23 8.90 -4.24
N GLY A 379 15.19 9.80 -4.36
CA GLY A 379 15.27 11.01 -3.55
C GLY A 379 15.63 10.70 -2.09
N PRO A 380 15.28 11.59 -1.13
CA PRO A 380 15.70 11.48 0.27
C PRO A 380 14.90 10.43 1.08
N ALA A 381 14.02 9.68 0.43
CA ALA A 381 13.14 8.74 1.11
C ALA A 381 13.94 7.59 1.76
N ARG A 382 13.63 7.31 3.03
CA ARG A 382 14.20 6.17 3.74
C ARG A 382 13.43 4.92 3.34
N HIS A 383 14.11 4.03 2.63
CA HIS A 383 13.56 2.77 2.20
C HIS A 383 14.20 1.60 2.95
N ASN A 384 13.41 0.59 3.29
CA ASN A 384 13.93 -0.72 3.70
C ASN A 384 13.98 -1.68 2.51
N GLN A 385 14.73 -2.77 2.67
CA GLN A 385 14.76 -3.89 1.74
C GLN A 385 13.98 -5.07 2.32
N VAL A 386 13.31 -5.84 1.47
CA VAL A 386 12.50 -7.01 1.89
C VAL A 386 13.37 -8.04 2.60
N GLY A 387 14.58 -8.30 2.09
CA GLY A 387 15.52 -9.22 2.71
C GLY A 387 15.87 -8.86 4.17
N SER A 388 15.82 -7.57 4.55
CA SER A 388 16.08 -7.16 5.94
C SER A 388 15.01 -7.67 6.92
N LEU A 389 13.75 -7.74 6.49
CA LEU A 389 12.66 -8.31 7.27
C LEU A 389 12.80 -9.83 7.37
N TYR A 390 13.09 -10.52 6.27
CA TYR A 390 13.23 -11.98 6.28
C TYR A 390 14.40 -12.46 7.14
N ARG A 391 15.52 -11.72 7.15
CA ARG A 391 16.63 -11.97 8.09
C ARG A 391 16.20 -11.82 9.56
N LYS A 392 15.36 -10.82 9.89
CA LYS A 392 14.77 -10.68 11.25
C LYS A 392 13.83 -11.85 11.57
N ILE A 393 12.94 -12.22 10.64
CA ILE A 393 12.03 -13.36 10.79
C ILE A 393 12.80 -14.64 11.08
N ALA A 394 13.88 -14.90 10.34
CA ALA A 394 14.71 -16.09 10.54
C ALA A 394 15.35 -16.14 11.93
N ALA A 395 15.88 -15.01 12.42
CA ALA A 395 16.45 -14.93 13.76
C ALA A 395 15.40 -15.23 14.85
N VAL A 396 14.21 -14.65 14.75
CA VAL A 396 13.11 -14.91 15.71
C VAL A 396 12.57 -16.33 15.57
N LEU A 397 12.48 -16.86 14.35
CA LEU A 397 12.05 -18.25 14.08
C LEU A 397 12.97 -19.25 14.78
N GLU A 398 14.29 -19.02 14.73
CA GLU A 398 15.28 -19.84 15.41
C GLU A 398 15.13 -19.76 16.95
N GLU A 399 14.87 -18.57 17.50
CA GLU A 399 14.59 -18.42 18.93
C GLU A 399 13.33 -19.20 19.34
N VAL A 400 12.27 -19.16 18.52
CA VAL A 400 11.04 -19.94 18.74
C VAL A 400 11.36 -21.44 18.68
N ARG A 401 12.17 -21.91 17.71
CA ARG A 401 12.59 -23.31 17.59
C ARG A 401 13.30 -23.80 18.84
N GLN A 402 14.21 -23.00 19.40
CA GLN A 402 14.96 -23.36 20.62
C GLN A 402 14.03 -23.51 21.83
N ARG A 403 12.96 -22.72 21.90
CA ARG A 403 11.98 -22.75 23.01
C ARG A 403 10.88 -23.80 22.81
N GLN A 404 10.48 -24.06 21.56
CA GLN A 404 9.37 -24.94 21.18
C GLN A 404 9.74 -25.80 19.96
N PRO A 405 10.63 -26.80 20.12
CA PRO A 405 11.20 -27.55 18.99
C PRO A 405 10.19 -28.38 18.18
N ASP A 406 9.07 -28.77 18.80
CA ASP A 406 8.05 -29.64 18.19
C ASP A 406 6.84 -28.88 17.64
N LEU A 407 6.87 -27.54 17.61
CA LEU A 407 5.71 -26.72 17.21
C LEU A 407 5.34 -26.90 15.72
N ILE A 408 6.34 -26.88 14.85
CA ILE A 408 6.22 -26.99 13.38
C ILE A 408 7.46 -27.68 12.80
N ASP A 409 7.41 -28.04 11.52
CA ASP A 409 8.60 -28.45 10.77
C ASP A 409 9.47 -27.22 10.40
N TYR A 410 10.34 -26.83 11.33
CA TYR A 410 11.21 -25.66 11.15
C TYR A 410 12.16 -25.78 9.96
N GLY A 411 12.65 -26.98 9.63
CA GLY A 411 13.55 -27.20 8.51
C GLY A 411 12.87 -26.95 7.16
N LEU A 412 11.63 -27.44 7.02
CA LEU A 412 10.79 -27.17 5.86
C LEU A 412 10.54 -25.67 5.69
N TRP A 413 10.13 -24.99 6.77
CA TRP A 413 9.74 -23.58 6.71
C TRP A 413 10.93 -22.64 6.51
N ALA A 414 12.08 -22.91 7.14
CA ALA A 414 13.31 -22.15 6.90
C ALA A 414 13.72 -22.21 5.42
N LYS A 415 13.71 -23.40 4.81
CA LYS A 415 14.01 -23.58 3.38
C LYS A 415 13.04 -22.83 2.46
N ARG A 416 11.75 -22.79 2.82
CA ARG A 416 10.75 -22.05 2.04
C ARG A 416 10.94 -20.54 2.15
N LEU A 417 11.23 -20.01 3.33
CA LEU A 417 11.52 -18.59 3.53
C LEU A 417 12.82 -18.17 2.83
N GLU A 418 13.83 -19.04 2.79
CA GLU A 418 15.05 -18.82 2.00
C GLU A 418 14.76 -18.65 0.52
N ALA A 419 13.92 -19.54 -0.03
CA ALA A 419 13.54 -19.48 -1.43
C ALA A 419 12.88 -18.13 -1.78
N VAL A 420 11.99 -17.62 -0.92
CA VAL A 420 11.36 -16.30 -1.10
C VAL A 420 12.43 -15.19 -1.16
N MET A 421 13.36 -15.17 -0.20
CA MET A 421 14.40 -14.15 -0.16
C MET A 421 15.33 -14.21 -1.36
N VAL A 422 15.76 -15.40 -1.77
CA VAL A 422 16.69 -15.60 -2.91
C VAL A 422 16.03 -15.26 -4.24
N GLU A 423 14.76 -15.62 -4.42
CA GLU A 423 14.00 -15.32 -5.64
C GLU A 423 13.88 -13.79 -5.87
N GLY A 424 13.55 -13.04 -4.82
CA GLY A 424 13.53 -11.57 -4.86
C GLY A 424 14.92 -10.95 -5.06
N GLU A 425 15.90 -11.35 -4.25
CA GLU A 425 17.27 -10.79 -4.25
C GLU A 425 18.09 -11.09 -5.53
N ASP A 426 17.65 -12.02 -6.39
CA ASP A 426 18.34 -12.38 -7.63
C ASP A 426 17.47 -12.13 -8.88
N GLU A 427 16.45 -12.95 -9.12
CA GLU A 427 15.69 -12.93 -10.38
C GLU A 427 14.87 -11.65 -10.55
N HIS A 428 14.20 -11.19 -9.49
CA HIS A 428 13.38 -9.98 -9.53
C HIS A 428 14.24 -8.72 -9.63
N PHE A 429 15.27 -8.65 -8.80
CA PHE A 429 16.24 -7.55 -8.81
C PHE A 429 16.85 -7.34 -10.20
N GLU A 430 17.36 -8.39 -10.84
CA GLU A 430 18.00 -8.28 -12.16
C GLU A 430 17.00 -7.90 -13.26
N LEU A 431 15.77 -8.42 -13.20
CA LEU A 431 14.70 -8.00 -14.10
C LEU A 431 14.42 -6.50 -13.96
N PHE A 432 14.09 -6.03 -12.76
CA PHE A 432 13.75 -4.62 -12.53
C PHE A 432 14.91 -3.70 -12.84
N ARG A 433 16.14 -4.10 -12.50
CA ARG A 433 17.37 -3.38 -12.83
C ARG A 433 17.52 -3.21 -14.33
N SER A 434 17.32 -4.27 -15.12
CA SER A 434 17.44 -4.21 -16.58
C SER A 434 16.39 -3.28 -17.21
N ILE A 435 15.17 -3.27 -16.67
CA ILE A 435 14.09 -2.39 -17.13
C ILE A 435 14.42 -0.93 -16.75
N PHE A 436 14.83 -0.68 -15.51
CA PHE A 436 15.22 0.64 -15.01
C PHE A 436 16.35 1.26 -15.84
N LEU A 437 17.37 0.47 -16.17
CA LEU A 437 18.50 0.90 -17.01
C LEU A 437 18.16 1.02 -18.50
N GLY A 438 16.97 0.56 -18.92
CA GLY A 438 16.58 0.53 -20.34
C GLY A 438 17.35 -0.50 -21.16
N THR A 439 18.00 -1.49 -20.53
CA THR A 439 18.78 -2.54 -21.20
C THR A 439 17.96 -3.80 -21.47
N HIS A 440 16.75 -3.90 -20.92
CA HIS A 440 15.82 -4.98 -21.19
C HIS A 440 15.46 -5.04 -22.69
N ALA A 441 15.45 -6.23 -23.29
CA ALA A 441 15.30 -6.43 -24.74
C ALA A 441 13.96 -5.93 -25.34
N ALA A 442 12.97 -5.65 -24.49
CA ALA A 442 11.70 -5.05 -24.91
C ALA A 442 11.74 -3.52 -25.03
N LEU A 443 12.84 -2.88 -24.62
CA LEU A 443 13.00 -1.42 -24.59
C LEU A 443 14.04 -0.98 -25.61
N ASP A 444 13.83 0.20 -26.19
CA ASP A 444 14.72 0.81 -27.17
C ASP A 444 15.78 1.72 -26.51
N GLY A 445 16.12 1.49 -25.24
CA GLY A 445 17.03 2.31 -24.43
C GLY A 445 16.36 3.10 -23.30
N PRO A 446 17.13 3.83 -22.46
CA PRO A 446 16.63 4.49 -21.24
C PRO A 446 15.74 5.72 -21.48
N GLN A 447 15.68 6.23 -22.70
CA GLN A 447 14.89 7.40 -23.09
C GLN A 447 13.38 7.14 -23.13
N VAL A 448 12.95 5.86 -23.05
CA VAL A 448 11.53 5.46 -22.99
C VAL A 448 10.82 5.96 -21.72
N TRP A 449 11.56 6.45 -20.74
CA TRP A 449 11.01 6.91 -19.47
C TRP A 449 10.50 8.37 -19.48
N ASP A 450 10.64 9.10 -20.59
CA ASP A 450 9.97 10.39 -20.74
C ASP A 450 8.44 10.19 -20.83
N PRO A 451 7.64 10.66 -19.86
CA PRO A 451 6.18 10.48 -19.87
C PRO A 451 5.47 11.17 -21.05
N ALA A 452 6.10 12.20 -21.64
CA ALA A 452 5.59 12.88 -22.81
C ALA A 452 5.89 12.14 -24.12
N SER A 453 6.78 11.14 -24.08
CA SER A 453 7.17 10.38 -25.25
C SER A 453 6.05 9.42 -25.70
N PRO A 454 5.75 9.33 -27.01
CA PRO A 454 4.85 8.30 -27.53
C PRO A 454 5.39 6.87 -27.30
N ASP A 455 6.72 6.75 -27.13
CA ASP A 455 7.41 5.50 -26.84
C ASP A 455 7.43 5.15 -25.33
N HIS A 456 6.73 5.93 -24.48
CA HIS A 456 6.60 5.60 -23.07
C HIS A 456 5.82 4.27 -22.91
N PRO A 457 6.37 3.25 -22.21
CA PRO A 457 5.84 1.90 -22.24
C PRO A 457 4.54 1.71 -21.47
N SER A 458 4.12 2.69 -20.66
CA SER A 458 2.96 2.60 -19.79
C SER A 458 1.87 3.61 -20.16
N HIS A 459 0.61 3.27 -19.85
CA HIS A 459 -0.48 4.24 -19.76
C HIS A 459 -0.30 5.10 -18.50
N ALA A 460 -0.70 6.37 -18.59
CA ALA A 460 -0.94 7.19 -17.41
C ALA A 460 -2.32 6.80 -16.85
N LEU A 461 -2.36 6.29 -15.63
CA LEU A 461 -3.56 5.72 -15.04
C LEU A 461 -4.01 6.53 -13.84
N VAL A 462 -5.31 6.77 -13.74
CA VAL A 462 -5.92 7.30 -12.51
C VAL A 462 -6.40 6.13 -11.66
N VAL A 463 -5.97 6.10 -10.40
CA VAL A 463 -6.46 5.13 -9.41
C VAL A 463 -7.84 5.62 -8.93
N VAL A 464 -8.88 4.86 -9.26
CA VAL A 464 -10.25 5.15 -8.86
C VAL A 464 -10.85 3.90 -8.25
N SER A 465 -11.58 4.05 -7.15
CA SER A 465 -12.30 2.93 -6.54
C SER A 465 -13.27 2.29 -7.55
N GLY A 466 -13.38 0.97 -7.47
CA GLY A 466 -14.41 0.20 -8.18
C GLY A 466 -15.72 0.10 -7.40
N LEU A 467 -15.83 0.74 -6.23
CA LEU A 467 -17.10 1.01 -5.59
C LEU A 467 -17.80 2.17 -6.32
N PRO A 468 -19.09 2.02 -6.70
CA PRO A 468 -19.83 3.13 -7.29
C PRO A 468 -19.99 4.28 -6.28
N PRO A 469 -19.86 5.55 -6.71
CA PRO A 469 -20.24 6.69 -5.88
C PRO A 469 -21.68 6.57 -5.39
N ALA A 470 -21.97 7.02 -4.17
CA ALA A 470 -23.32 6.97 -3.62
C ALA A 470 -24.30 7.74 -4.53
N GLY A 471 -25.25 7.03 -5.14
CA GLY A 471 -26.30 7.61 -5.98
C GLY A 471 -26.14 7.41 -7.49
N GLU A 472 -25.01 6.89 -7.98
CA GLU A 472 -24.90 6.49 -9.39
C GLU A 472 -25.52 5.09 -9.60
N ALA A 473 -26.55 5.02 -10.44
CA ALA A 473 -27.02 3.73 -10.94
C ALA A 473 -25.92 3.12 -11.84
N ILE A 474 -25.65 1.82 -11.69
CA ILE A 474 -24.74 1.06 -12.58
C ILE A 474 -25.42 0.83 -13.96
N GLY A 475 -25.99 1.89 -14.55
CA GLY A 475 -26.84 1.85 -15.74
C GLY A 475 -26.25 2.57 -16.95
N ASP A 476 -25.47 3.65 -16.76
CA ASP A 476 -25.10 4.55 -17.86
C ASP A 476 -23.58 4.70 -18.12
N ALA A 477 -22.71 3.95 -17.45
CA ALA A 477 -21.28 4.08 -17.66
C ALA A 477 -20.54 2.73 -17.66
N LEU A 478 -19.97 2.39 -18.82
CA LEU A 478 -19.10 1.23 -19.07
C LEU A 478 -17.97 1.11 -18.01
N MET A 479 -17.38 2.23 -17.60
CA MET A 479 -16.20 2.28 -16.74
C MET A 479 -16.48 1.81 -15.30
N PRO A 480 -17.49 2.35 -14.59
CA PRO A 480 -17.93 1.79 -13.30
C PRO A 480 -18.22 0.28 -13.34
N ALA A 481 -18.83 -0.22 -14.42
CA ALA A 481 -19.13 -1.65 -14.55
C ALA A 481 -17.86 -2.50 -14.65
N LEU A 482 -16.90 -2.10 -15.49
CA LEU A 482 -15.61 -2.78 -15.61
C LEU A 482 -14.81 -2.71 -14.30
N ARG A 483 -14.76 -1.56 -13.63
CA ARG A 483 -14.09 -1.45 -12.31
C ARG A 483 -14.72 -2.35 -11.26
N HIS A 484 -16.04 -2.46 -11.24
CA HIS A 484 -16.74 -3.34 -10.33
C HIS A 484 -16.42 -4.82 -10.58
N ILE A 485 -16.47 -5.26 -11.84
CA ILE A 485 -16.11 -6.64 -12.22
C ILE A 485 -14.65 -6.96 -11.88
N ALA A 486 -13.73 -6.02 -12.12
CA ALA A 486 -12.32 -6.18 -11.73
C ALA A 486 -12.18 -6.41 -10.22
N ASN A 487 -12.88 -5.63 -9.39
CA ASN A 487 -12.89 -5.83 -7.94
C ASN A 487 -13.50 -7.16 -7.51
N LEU A 488 -14.63 -7.57 -8.11
CA LEU A 488 -15.22 -8.87 -7.79
C LEU A 488 -14.22 -10.02 -8.04
N HIS A 489 -13.48 -9.95 -9.15
CA HIS A 489 -12.42 -10.91 -9.42
C HIS A 489 -11.27 -10.82 -8.43
N TYR A 490 -10.78 -9.64 -8.13
CA TYR A 490 -9.71 -9.46 -7.14
C TYR A 490 -10.12 -9.99 -5.75
N TRP A 491 -11.34 -9.68 -5.31
CA TRP A 491 -11.89 -10.20 -4.05
C TRP A 491 -12.03 -11.72 -4.06
N ALA A 492 -12.49 -12.30 -5.16
CA ALA A 492 -12.50 -13.76 -5.32
C ALA A 492 -11.09 -14.34 -5.27
N VAL A 493 -10.09 -13.72 -5.89
CA VAL A 493 -8.67 -14.13 -5.78
C VAL A 493 -8.24 -14.17 -4.32
N CYS A 494 -8.44 -13.09 -3.56
CA CYS A 494 -8.10 -13.06 -2.13
C CYS A 494 -8.84 -14.13 -1.32
N MET A 495 -10.15 -14.30 -1.54
CA MET A 495 -10.92 -15.33 -0.82
C MET A 495 -10.49 -16.76 -1.17
N LEU A 496 -10.14 -17.02 -2.43
CA LEU A 496 -9.58 -18.30 -2.87
C LEU A 496 -8.19 -18.55 -2.29
N LEU A 497 -7.36 -17.50 -2.16
CA LEU A 497 -6.06 -17.58 -1.50
C LEU A 497 -6.21 -17.91 -0.01
N ASP A 498 -7.10 -17.24 0.73
CA ASP A 498 -7.39 -17.61 2.14
C ASP A 498 -7.81 -19.09 2.26
N GLN A 499 -8.70 -19.55 1.37
CA GLN A 499 -9.09 -20.96 1.34
C GLN A 499 -7.91 -21.89 0.97
N SER A 500 -7.03 -21.45 0.07
CA SER A 500 -5.84 -22.18 -0.33
C SER A 500 -4.88 -22.37 0.85
N TYR A 501 -4.60 -21.33 1.61
CA TYR A 501 -3.70 -21.36 2.76
C TYR A 501 -4.18 -22.33 3.84
N ARG A 502 -5.49 -22.32 4.11
CA ARG A 502 -6.13 -23.23 5.09
C ARG A 502 -6.17 -24.68 4.60
N ARG A 503 -6.18 -24.90 3.29
CA ARG A 503 -6.42 -26.22 2.66
C ARG A 503 -5.24 -26.68 1.79
N ARG A 504 -4.02 -26.33 2.20
CA ARG A 504 -2.76 -26.82 1.61
C ARG A 504 -2.68 -26.66 0.08
N GLY A 505 -3.02 -25.47 -0.42
CA GLY A 505 -2.82 -25.13 -1.83
C GLY A 505 -4.01 -25.44 -2.76
N ARG A 506 -5.09 -26.04 -2.26
CA ARG A 506 -6.20 -26.57 -3.10
C ARG A 506 -6.78 -25.55 -4.10
N TYR A 507 -6.84 -24.28 -3.73
CA TYR A 507 -7.47 -23.23 -4.55
C TYR A 507 -6.48 -22.24 -5.16
N HIS A 508 -5.17 -22.48 -5.03
CA HIS A 508 -4.13 -21.62 -5.59
C HIS A 508 -4.27 -21.47 -7.11
N ASN A 509 -4.53 -22.58 -7.82
CA ASN A 509 -4.75 -22.55 -9.26
C ASN A 509 -6.01 -21.77 -9.66
N ALA A 510 -7.09 -21.88 -8.88
CA ALA A 510 -8.31 -21.12 -9.12
C ALA A 510 -8.07 -19.61 -8.95
N ALA A 511 -7.38 -19.21 -7.89
CA ALA A 511 -6.96 -17.82 -7.67
C ALA A 511 -6.11 -17.30 -8.85
N ARG A 512 -5.11 -18.08 -9.28
CA ARG A 512 -4.27 -17.73 -10.43
C ARG A 512 -5.07 -17.58 -11.73
N ARG A 513 -6.03 -18.47 -12.02
CA ARG A 513 -6.91 -18.37 -13.21
C ARG A 513 -7.71 -17.07 -13.20
N HIS A 514 -8.29 -16.70 -12.06
CA HIS A 514 -9.02 -15.44 -11.92
C HIS A 514 -8.10 -14.23 -12.14
N MET A 515 -6.89 -14.26 -11.60
CA MET A 515 -5.94 -13.16 -11.70
C MET A 515 -5.40 -12.97 -13.14
N THR A 516 -4.91 -14.03 -13.78
CA THR A 516 -4.26 -13.93 -15.10
C THR A 516 -5.25 -14.01 -16.26
N GLY A 517 -6.50 -14.40 -16.00
CA GLY A 517 -7.57 -14.52 -16.99
C GLY A 517 -8.47 -13.27 -17.01
N PRO A 518 -9.64 -13.32 -16.35
CA PRO A 518 -10.64 -12.26 -16.45
C PRO A 518 -10.21 -10.95 -15.77
N LEU A 519 -9.50 -11.00 -14.63
CA LEU A 519 -9.00 -9.78 -13.97
C LEU A 519 -8.02 -9.03 -14.90
N ARG A 520 -7.04 -9.74 -15.45
CA ARG A 520 -6.13 -9.21 -16.47
C ARG A 520 -6.89 -8.57 -17.63
N SER A 521 -7.82 -9.30 -18.24
CA SER A 521 -8.57 -8.84 -19.41
C SER A 521 -9.30 -7.53 -19.13
N VAL A 522 -10.01 -7.44 -17.99
CA VAL A 522 -10.71 -6.21 -17.59
C VAL A 522 -9.74 -5.09 -17.22
N ALA A 523 -8.64 -5.40 -16.51
CA ALA A 523 -7.66 -4.40 -16.10
C ALA A 523 -6.93 -3.77 -17.29
N THR A 524 -6.57 -4.55 -18.31
CA THR A 524 -5.99 -4.02 -19.55
C THR A 524 -6.99 -3.14 -20.31
N ALA A 525 -8.26 -3.56 -20.39
CA ALA A 525 -9.30 -2.73 -21.00
C ALA A 525 -9.55 -1.42 -20.24
N LEU A 526 -9.45 -1.43 -18.90
CA LEU A 526 -9.48 -0.21 -18.09
C LEU A 526 -8.27 0.69 -18.38
N ALA A 527 -7.07 0.10 -18.52
CA ALA A 527 -5.86 0.85 -18.81
C ALA A 527 -5.91 1.56 -20.18
N ASP A 528 -6.46 0.89 -21.21
CA ASP A 528 -6.71 1.48 -22.53
C ASP A 528 -7.66 2.69 -22.46
N LEU A 529 -8.53 2.72 -21.45
CA LEU A 529 -9.47 3.80 -21.15
C LEU A 529 -8.90 4.83 -20.15
N GLY A 530 -7.62 4.75 -19.81
CA GLY A 530 -6.94 5.65 -18.87
C GLY A 530 -7.32 5.44 -17.39
N GLN A 531 -7.85 4.27 -17.04
CA GLN A 531 -8.30 3.92 -15.69
C GLN A 531 -7.44 2.81 -15.10
N GLY A 532 -7.04 2.97 -13.83
CA GLY A 532 -6.35 1.92 -13.08
C GLY A 532 -7.30 0.79 -12.65
N CYS A 533 -6.76 -0.42 -12.53
CA CYS A 533 -7.45 -1.49 -11.81
C CYS A 533 -7.59 -1.08 -10.33
N PRO A 534 -8.79 -1.14 -9.72
CA PRO A 534 -8.98 -0.51 -8.41
C PRO A 534 -8.28 -1.23 -7.25
N PHE A 535 -8.24 -2.56 -7.27
CA PHE A 535 -7.72 -3.40 -6.17
C PHE A 535 -8.22 -2.94 -4.80
N ASP A 536 -9.52 -2.65 -4.68
CA ASP A 536 -10.08 -2.18 -3.42
C ASP A 536 -10.02 -3.27 -2.35
N SER A 537 -9.78 -2.87 -1.10
CA SER A 537 -9.85 -3.81 0.02
C SER A 537 -11.26 -4.38 0.14
N LEU A 538 -11.34 -5.67 0.47
CA LEU A 538 -12.62 -6.35 0.65
C LEU A 538 -13.41 -5.69 1.80
N PRO A 539 -14.58 -5.06 1.58
CA PRO A 539 -15.25 -4.26 2.60
C PRO A 539 -15.65 -5.04 3.86
N GLN A 540 -15.90 -6.34 3.72
CA GLN A 540 -16.26 -7.26 4.81
C GLN A 540 -15.04 -7.90 5.49
N GLY A 541 -13.82 -7.55 5.06
CA GLY A 541 -12.59 -8.23 5.47
C GLY A 541 -12.43 -9.62 4.84
N TYR A 542 -11.27 -10.23 5.07
CA TYR A 542 -10.92 -11.56 4.58
C TYR A 542 -11.31 -12.63 5.61
N ALA A 543 -11.63 -13.84 5.17
CA ALA A 543 -12.25 -14.89 5.98
C ALA A 543 -13.57 -14.47 6.65
N PRO A 544 -14.59 -14.07 5.88
CA PRO A 544 -15.83 -13.49 6.42
C PRO A 544 -16.73 -14.48 7.17
N GLY A 545 -16.45 -15.79 7.10
CA GLY A 545 -17.19 -16.82 7.83
C GLY A 545 -16.64 -17.03 9.23
N ILE A 546 -17.52 -17.38 10.19
CA ILE A 546 -17.09 -17.69 11.56
C ILE A 546 -16.35 -19.03 11.69
N ASP A 547 -16.49 -19.91 10.71
CA ASP A 547 -15.82 -21.20 10.61
C ASP A 547 -15.44 -21.52 9.16
N ASP A 548 -14.70 -22.61 8.96
CA ASP A 548 -14.18 -23.01 7.65
C ASP A 548 -15.28 -23.34 6.63
N ALA A 549 -16.41 -23.89 7.07
CA ALA A 549 -17.51 -24.25 6.19
C ALA A 549 -18.27 -23.00 5.73
N GLN A 550 -18.54 -22.09 6.65
CA GLN A 550 -19.19 -20.81 6.35
C GLN A 550 -18.31 -19.89 5.53
N ASN A 551 -16.99 -19.87 5.80
CA ASN A 551 -16.04 -19.12 4.98
C ASN A 551 -16.04 -19.66 3.54
N LEU A 552 -16.00 -20.98 3.35
CA LEU A 552 -16.08 -21.61 2.03
C LEU A 552 -17.41 -21.30 1.31
N ALA A 553 -18.53 -21.31 2.03
CA ALA A 553 -19.85 -20.97 1.48
C ALA A 553 -19.95 -19.50 1.06
N LEU A 554 -19.33 -18.59 1.81
CA LEU A 554 -19.25 -17.17 1.45
C LEU A 554 -18.32 -16.95 0.25
N THR A 555 -17.20 -17.69 0.14
CA THR A 555 -16.36 -17.69 -1.07
C THR A 555 -17.14 -18.14 -2.30
N LEU A 556 -17.92 -19.22 -2.19
CA LEU A 556 -18.80 -19.65 -3.29
C LEU A 556 -19.83 -18.57 -3.65
N THR A 557 -20.40 -17.90 -2.66
CA THR A 557 -21.37 -16.82 -2.89
C THR A 557 -20.73 -15.67 -3.66
N MET A 558 -19.52 -15.24 -3.28
CA MET A 558 -18.75 -14.22 -3.99
C MET A 558 -18.44 -14.64 -5.44
N VAL A 559 -18.00 -15.87 -5.66
CA VAL A 559 -17.71 -16.37 -7.01
C VAL A 559 -18.97 -16.43 -7.88
N ARG A 560 -20.13 -16.78 -7.31
CA ARG A 560 -21.43 -16.74 -8.03
C ARG A 560 -21.90 -15.33 -8.35
N GLU A 561 -21.55 -14.34 -7.54
CA GLU A 561 -21.86 -12.93 -7.82
C GLU A 561 -21.16 -12.45 -9.10
N ILE A 562 -19.92 -12.90 -9.35
CA ILE A 562 -19.21 -12.63 -10.60
C ILE A 562 -20.03 -13.10 -11.81
N THR A 563 -20.59 -14.32 -11.78
CA THR A 563 -21.38 -14.85 -12.89
C THR A 563 -22.64 -14.01 -13.17
N GLN A 564 -23.25 -13.44 -12.12
CA GLN A 564 -24.38 -12.53 -12.28
C GLN A 564 -23.95 -11.20 -12.92
N ALA A 565 -22.83 -10.63 -12.47
CA ALA A 565 -22.25 -9.42 -13.04
C ALA A 565 -21.85 -9.64 -14.52
N GLU A 566 -21.24 -10.78 -14.83
CA GLU A 566 -20.88 -11.18 -16.19
C GLU A 566 -22.08 -11.23 -17.13
N ALA A 567 -23.19 -11.82 -16.67
CA ALA A 567 -24.42 -11.88 -17.45
C ALA A 567 -25.00 -10.47 -17.68
N ARG A 568 -25.00 -9.62 -16.65
CA ARG A 568 -25.51 -8.25 -16.72
C ARG A 568 -24.70 -7.36 -17.67
N PHE A 569 -23.38 -7.50 -17.69
CA PHE A 569 -22.48 -6.65 -18.48
C PHE A 569 -21.87 -7.36 -19.69
N ALA A 570 -22.44 -8.49 -20.11
CA ALA A 570 -21.91 -9.32 -21.19
C ALA A 570 -21.52 -8.57 -22.49
N PRO A 571 -22.26 -7.54 -22.96
CA PRO A 571 -21.90 -6.77 -24.15
C PRO A 571 -20.65 -5.89 -24.00
N PHE A 572 -20.28 -5.58 -22.75
CA PHE A 572 -19.22 -4.64 -22.40
C PHE A 572 -17.92 -5.32 -22.00
N LEU A 573 -17.96 -6.63 -21.75
CA LEU A 573 -16.77 -7.40 -21.41
C LEU A 573 -15.80 -7.45 -22.60
N PRO A 574 -14.48 -7.34 -22.35
CA PRO A 574 -13.47 -7.44 -23.41
C PRO A 574 -13.55 -8.77 -24.16
N VAL A 575 -13.03 -8.79 -25.39
CA VAL A 575 -13.07 -9.97 -26.26
C VAL A 575 -12.29 -11.15 -25.68
N ASP A 576 -11.18 -10.87 -24.98
CA ASP A 576 -10.31 -11.87 -24.36
C ASP A 576 -10.74 -12.26 -22.93
N TYR A 577 -11.92 -11.82 -22.49
CA TYR A 577 -12.46 -12.11 -21.16
C TYR A 577 -12.81 -13.59 -20.98
N ALA A 578 -12.29 -14.22 -19.92
CA ALA A 578 -12.45 -15.65 -19.65
C ALA A 578 -13.80 -15.99 -18.96
N ARG A 579 -14.89 -15.98 -19.74
CA ARG A 579 -16.29 -16.13 -19.28
C ARG A 579 -16.65 -17.41 -18.49
N ARG A 580 -15.80 -18.45 -18.50
CA ARG A 580 -16.06 -19.70 -17.75
C ARG A 580 -15.33 -19.77 -16.42
N CYS A 581 -14.41 -18.84 -16.14
CA CYS A 581 -13.53 -18.93 -14.98
C CYS A 581 -14.31 -18.94 -13.66
N ALA A 582 -15.30 -18.07 -13.49
CA ALA A 582 -16.13 -18.04 -12.28
C ALA A 582 -17.02 -19.29 -12.13
N LEU A 583 -17.59 -19.77 -13.23
CA LEU A 583 -18.42 -20.98 -13.22
C LEU A 583 -17.62 -22.21 -12.80
N GLU A 584 -16.44 -22.42 -13.41
CA GLU A 584 -15.55 -23.55 -13.10
C GLU A 584 -15.08 -23.51 -11.64
N THR A 585 -14.71 -22.33 -11.14
CA THR A 585 -14.35 -22.15 -9.72
C THR A 585 -15.53 -22.42 -8.79
N ALA A 586 -16.75 -22.02 -9.15
CA ALA A 586 -17.94 -22.32 -8.35
C ALA A 586 -18.21 -23.84 -8.28
N GLU A 587 -18.03 -24.57 -9.38
CA GLU A 587 -18.13 -26.03 -9.42
C GLU A 587 -17.07 -26.69 -8.50
N GLU A 588 -15.81 -26.22 -8.54
CA GLU A 588 -14.73 -26.71 -7.67
C GLU A 588 -15.03 -26.48 -6.17
N LEU A 589 -15.58 -25.31 -5.81
CA LEU A 589 -15.98 -24.97 -4.45
C LEU A 589 -17.16 -25.84 -3.98
N LEU A 590 -18.15 -26.06 -4.84
CA LEU A 590 -19.32 -26.91 -4.56
C LEU A 590 -18.97 -28.36 -4.29
N VAL A 591 -17.94 -28.91 -4.94
CA VAL A 591 -17.47 -30.27 -4.67
C VAL A 591 -16.85 -30.41 -3.27
N THR A 592 -16.42 -29.30 -2.68
CA THR A 592 -15.73 -29.28 -1.37
C THR A 592 -16.68 -29.00 -0.22
N LEU A 593 -17.75 -28.23 -0.47
CA LEU A 593 -18.89 -28.05 0.44
C LEU A 593 -19.73 -29.33 0.50
#